data_AF-A0A5B0D528-F1
#
_entry.id   AF-A0A5B0D528-F1
#
_cell.length_a   1.000
_cell.length_b   1.000
_cell.length_c   1.000
_cell.angle_alpha   90.00
_cell.angle_beta   90.00
_cell.angle_gamma   90.00
#
_symmetry.space_group_name_H-M   'P 1'
#
loop_
_entity.id
_entity.type
_entity.pdbx_description
1 polymer ?
#
loop_
_entity_poly.entity_id
_entity_poly.type
_entity_poly.pdbx_seq_one_letter_code
_entity_poly.pdbx_strand_id
1 'polypeptide(L)' 'MRTPLSSKEVATLLGVSEPTLSRWRSSGDGPPVLTVKGIYRYRPESVEQSVKENER' A
#
# COMPACT_ATOMS: atom_id res chain seq x y z
N MET A 1 9.21 -16.49 -2.10
CA MET A 1 9.06 -15.27 -1.28
C MET A 1 8.69 -14.14 -2.20
N ARG A 2 7.53 -13.49 -2.00
CA ARG A 2 7.12 -12.33 -2.81
C ARG A 2 7.84 -11.09 -2.26
N THR A 3 8.53 -10.34 -3.11
CA THR A 3 9.32 -9.16 -2.69
C THR A 3 8.37 -8.06 -2.21
N PRO A 4 8.69 -7.36 -1.10
CA PRO A 4 7.87 -6.24 -0.64
C PRO A 4 7.94 -5.08 -1.63
N LEU A 5 6.77 -4.56 -2.00
CA LEU A 5 6.57 -3.51 -2.97
C LEU A 5 6.88 -2.14 -2.39
N SER A 6 7.37 -1.25 -3.23
CA SER A 6 7.53 0.17 -2.93
C SER A 6 6.20 0.93 -3.01
N SER A 7 6.13 2.13 -2.44
CA SER A 7 4.96 3.02 -2.57
C SER A 7 4.54 3.25 -4.02
N LYS A 8 5.51 3.38 -4.93
CA LYS A 8 5.25 3.59 -6.35
C LYS A 8 4.59 2.38 -7.02
N GLU A 9 5.09 1.18 -6.72
CA GLU A 9 4.50 -0.06 -7.23
C GLU A 9 3.08 -0.26 -6.70
N VAL A 10 2.86 0.00 -5.41
CA VAL A 10 1.52 -0.08 -4.81
C VAL A 10 0.57 0.94 -5.41
N ALA A 11 0.99 2.19 -5.56
CA ALA A 11 0.19 3.21 -6.22
C ALA A 11 -0.22 2.78 -7.64
N THR A 12 0.73 2.22 -8.39
CA THR A 12 0.50 1.69 -9.74
C THR A 12 -0.49 0.52 -9.75
N LEU A 13 -0.33 -0.44 -8.84
CA LEU A 13 -1.22 -1.60 -8.73
C LEU A 13 -2.66 -1.20 -8.36
N LEU A 14 -2.80 -0.20 -7.50
CA LEU A 14 -4.08 0.33 -7.06
C LEU A 14 -4.71 1.31 -8.06
N GLY A 15 -3.97 1.70 -9.11
CA GLY A 15 -4.42 2.73 -10.05
C GLY A 15 -4.58 4.12 -9.43
N VAL A 16 -3.90 4.39 -8.32
CA VAL A 16 -3.94 5.69 -7.62
C VAL A 16 -2.61 6.42 -7.71
N SER A 17 -2.62 7.71 -7.39
CA SER A 17 -1.39 8.50 -7.29
C SER A 17 -0.64 8.21 -5.97
N GLU A 18 0.70 8.29 -5.97
CA GLU A 18 1.49 8.20 -4.73
C GLU A 18 1.04 9.20 -3.64
N PRO A 19 0.65 10.46 -3.96
CA PRO A 19 0.03 11.37 -3.00
C PRO A 19 -1.26 10.82 -2.38
N THR A 20 -2.14 10.20 -3.17
CA THR A 20 -3.36 9.55 -2.67
C THR A 20 -3.00 8.43 -1.68
N LEU A 21 -2.06 7.57 -2.06
CA LEU A 21 -1.58 6.49 -1.18
C LEU A 21 -0.92 7.04 0.09
N SER A 22 -0.24 8.19 0.02
CA SER A 22 0.32 8.84 1.20
C SER A 22 -0.77 9.41 2.12
N ARG A 23 -1.84 9.97 1.57
CA ARG A 23 -2.99 10.46 2.36
C ARG A 23 -3.68 9.32 3.10
N TRP A 24 -3.95 8.24 2.39
CA TRP A 24 -4.45 6.96 2.93
C TRP A 24 -3.66 6.48 4.14
N ARG A 25 -2.33 6.47 4.01
CA ARG A 25 -1.41 6.12 5.11
C ARG A 25 -1.54 7.03 6.34
N SER A 26 -1.79 8.32 6.13
CA SER A 26 -2.00 9.29 7.22
C SER A 26 -3.39 9.21 7.85
N SER A 27 -4.42 8.89 7.05
CA SER A 27 -5.80 8.75 7.50
C SER A 27 -6.07 7.41 8.19
N GLY A 28 -5.20 6.41 7.97
CA GLY A 28 -5.43 5.03 8.42
C GLY A 28 -6.31 4.21 7.48
N ASP A 29 -6.80 4.84 6.40
CA ASP A 29 -7.57 4.20 5.34
C ASP A 29 -6.62 3.68 4.26
N GLY A 30 -6.33 2.37 4.23
CA GLY A 30 -5.54 1.79 3.15
C GLY A 30 -4.70 0.58 3.55
N PRO A 31 -3.82 0.11 2.65
CA PRO A 31 -3.10 -1.13 2.85
C PRO A 31 -2.04 -1.02 3.97
N PRO A 32 -1.84 -2.09 4.75
CA PRO A 32 -0.82 -2.14 5.78
C PRO A 32 0.57 -1.83 5.23
N VAL A 33 1.22 -0.82 5.82
CA VAL A 33 2.58 -0.42 5.47
C VAL A 33 3.57 -0.98 6.49
N LEU A 34 4.70 -1.45 5.99
CA LEU A 34 5.86 -1.86 6.78
C LEU A 34 6.94 -0.80 6.64
N THR A 35 7.44 -0.32 7.77
CA THR A 35 8.61 0.56 7.78
C THR A 35 9.85 -0.30 7.97
N VAL A 36 10.64 -0.45 6.92
CA VAL A 36 11.91 -1.20 6.96
C VAL A 36 13.05 -0.21 6.80
N LYS A 37 13.80 0.04 7.86
CA LYS A 37 14.94 1.00 7.89
C LYS A 37 14.55 2.40 7.37
N GLY A 38 13.38 2.90 7.74
CA GLY A 38 12.88 4.22 7.30
C GLY A 38 12.27 4.24 5.89
N ILE A 39 12.23 3.11 5.19
CA ILE A 39 11.59 2.99 3.88
C ILE A 39 10.24 2.31 4.05
N TYR A 40 9.19 2.94 3.51
CA TYR A 40 7.86 2.36 3.44
C TYR A 40 7.80 1.26 2.37
N ARG A 41 7.37 0.08 2.81
CA ARG A 41 7.26 -1.13 2.01
C ARG A 41 5.89 -1.75 2.24
N TYR A 42 5.36 -2.40 1.23
CA TYR A 42 4.05 -3.04 1.30
C TYR A 42 4.18 -4.50 0.94
N ARG A 43 3.47 -5.35 1.67
CA ARG A 43 3.34 -6.74 1.23
C ARG A 43 2.26 -6.79 0.15
N PRO A 44 2.53 -7.40 -1.01
CA PRO A 44 1.53 -7.54 -2.07
C PRO A 44 0.25 -8.19 -1.54
N GLU A 45 0.35 -9.23 -0.71
CA GLU A 45 -0.81 -9.88 -0.10
C GLU A 45 -1.66 -8.95 0.78
N SER A 46 -1.03 -8.05 1.54
CA SER A 46 -1.75 -7.08 2.37
C SER A 46 -2.40 -5.98 1.55
N VAL A 47 -1.77 -5.60 0.42
CA VAL A 47 -2.36 -4.65 -0.53
C VAL A 47 -3.60 -5.25 -1.19
N GLU A 48 -3.49 -6.48 -1.70
CA GLU A 48 -4.60 -7.21 -2.31
C GLU A 48 -5.79 -7.38 -1.36
N GLN A 49 -5.53 -7.65 -0.08
CA GLN A 49 -6.59 -7.77 0.94
C GLN A 49 -7.28 -6.43 1.24
N SER A 50 -6.52 -5.34 1.33
CA SER A 50 -7.09 -4.01 1.60
C SER A 50 -7.97 -3.51 0.44
N VAL A 51 -7.63 -3.84 -0.81
CA VAL A 51 -8.50 -3.55 -1.96
C VAL A 51 -9.83 -4.28 -1.84
N LYS A 52 -9.77 -5.59 -1.55
CA LYS A 52 -10.98 -6.41 -1.37
C LYS A 52 -11.86 -5.93 -0.22
N GLU A 53 -11.26 -5.41 0.85
CA GLU A 53 -12.00 -4.91 2.00
C GLU A 53 -12.69 -3.56 1.71
N ASN A 54 -12.07 -2.70 0.91
CA ASN A 54 -12.63 -1.40 0.50
C ASN A 54 -13.66 -1.47 -0.64
N GLU A 55 -13.73 -2.56 -1.38
CA GLU A 55 -14.74 -2.80 -2.43
C GLU A 55 -16.10 -3.33 -1.90
N ARG A 56 -16.32 -3.33 -0.57
CA ARG A 56 -17.47 -4.00 0.07
C ARG A 56 -18.57 -3.06 0.57
#